data_AF-A0A2D5IAH0-F1
#
_entry.id   AF-A0A2D5IAH0-F1
#
_cell.length_a   1.000
_cell.length_b   1.000
_cell.length_c   1.000
_cell.angle_alpha   90.00
_cell.angle_beta   90.00
_cell.angle_gamma   90.00
#
_symmetry.space_group_name_H-M   'P 1'
#
loop_
_entity.id
_entity.type
_entity.pdbx_description
1 polymer ?
#
loop_
_entity_poly.entity_id
_entity_poly.type
_entity_poly.pdbx_seq_one_letter_code
_entity_poly.pdbx_strand_id
1 'polypeptide(L)'
;MKFLFYGVQIVAGCPVALLRKLAILPLALMTMPIAAQEPRFVDPAEDEELLPYDGYVLTDRGDAQIVRFRNWDRFNPVREIRAGDYTLELPARQFDWSQFSYEVDGESFSLDSYILNNHTGGVLVIKDGELLLERYGLGNDEQTLWISFSVSKSVTSMLLGAAIQEGYIESVNDPVSDYLPRLRDSSYDAVRIRDVLQMASGVEWNEDYTDLSSDVATYPSDRIIDIQRYLGTKPRVAAPGELFNYSTAETDLVGAVVRAAIGNNLATYLENKMWKPFGMEFDANWGIHGDEGERGGCCMNITLRDYGRIGLFALNEGALPDGTKVLPDGWMVESSTPSRGNAGYGYLWWLNNDETYRAQGIFGQGIYVKPESDLVIVVLSAWPVAAAGGTVYNAHRNAFYDAVDAALK
;
A
#
# COMPACT_ATOMS: atom_id res chain seq x y z
N MET A 1 50.16 3.99 48.40
CA MET A 1 50.98 2.92 47.77
C MET A 1 50.99 3.18 46.27
N LYS A 2 52.14 2.98 45.60
CA LYS A 2 52.54 3.46 44.26
C LYS A 2 51.47 3.72 43.17
N PHE A 3 51.54 4.92 42.59
CA PHE A 3 51.24 5.20 41.18
C PHE A 3 52.21 4.44 40.26
N LEU A 4 51.79 4.11 39.03
CA LEU A 4 52.69 4.02 37.89
C LEU A 4 51.92 4.20 36.57
N PHE A 5 51.91 5.47 36.17
CA PHE A 5 51.99 5.93 34.78
C PHE A 5 53.12 5.23 34.00
N TYR A 6 52.91 5.04 32.70
CA TYR A 6 53.98 5.17 31.70
C TYR A 6 53.55 6.16 30.61
N GLY A 7 54.45 7.06 30.21
CA GLY A 7 54.27 7.96 29.06
C GLY A 7 54.75 7.31 27.74
N VAL A 8 55.08 8.08 26.69
CA VAL A 8 55.35 9.52 26.64
C VAL A 8 55.32 10.07 25.18
N GLN A 9 55.08 11.39 25.04
CA GLN A 9 55.38 12.31 23.91
C GLN A 9 54.99 12.02 22.43
N ILE A 10 53.99 12.81 21.99
CA ILE A 10 54.05 13.80 20.89
C ILE A 10 55.25 13.76 19.92
N VAL A 11 54.96 13.61 18.61
CA VAL A 11 55.59 14.40 17.53
C VAL A 11 54.49 14.83 16.54
N ALA A 12 54.52 16.09 16.09
CA ALA A 12 53.57 16.64 15.12
C ALA A 12 54.03 16.39 13.67
N GLY A 13 53.09 16.22 12.73
CA GLY A 13 53.41 16.13 11.31
C GLY A 13 52.25 15.67 10.43
N CYS A 14 51.49 16.62 9.89
CA CYS A 14 50.77 16.40 8.62
C CYS A 14 51.76 16.71 7.48
N PRO A 15 51.78 15.93 6.39
CA PRO A 15 51.02 16.39 5.23
C PRO A 15 50.33 15.30 4.39
N VAL A 16 49.12 15.62 3.96
CA VAL A 16 48.61 15.56 2.57
C VAL A 16 48.81 14.26 1.73
N ALA A 17 47.65 13.73 1.32
CA ALA A 17 47.38 12.94 0.12
C ALA A 17 48.03 11.55 -0.06
N LEU A 18 47.20 10.51 0.11
CA LEU A 18 47.20 9.39 -0.82
C LEU A 18 45.76 8.95 -1.15
N LEU A 19 45.23 9.46 -2.25
CA LEU A 19 43.95 9.01 -2.82
C LEU A 19 44.08 7.53 -3.25
N ARG A 20 43.58 6.61 -2.42
CA ARG A 20 43.30 5.25 -2.86
C ARG A 20 42.10 5.28 -3.81
N LYS A 21 42.38 5.27 -5.12
CA LYS A 21 41.41 4.89 -6.14
C LYS A 21 41.01 3.43 -5.92
N LEU A 22 39.97 3.20 -5.13
CA LEU A 22 39.19 1.98 -5.23
C LEU A 22 38.45 2.04 -6.57
N ALA A 23 38.86 1.19 -7.50
CA ALA A 23 38.12 1.00 -8.74
C ALA A 23 36.77 0.37 -8.37
N ILE A 24 35.70 1.15 -8.46
CA ILE A 24 34.34 0.61 -8.47
C ILE A 24 34.22 -0.17 -9.77
N LEU A 25 34.33 -1.49 -9.67
CA LEU A 25 33.92 -2.37 -10.76
C LEU A 25 32.40 -2.20 -10.89
N PRO A 26 31.86 -1.77 -12.04
CA PRO A 26 30.42 -1.74 -12.21
C PRO A 26 29.92 -3.18 -12.12
N LEU A 27 29.12 -3.47 -11.11
CA LEU A 27 28.38 -4.72 -11.03
C LEU A 27 27.32 -4.65 -12.14
N ALA A 28 27.66 -5.16 -13.31
CA ALA A 28 26.70 -5.27 -14.40
C ALA A 28 25.55 -6.16 -13.93
N LEU A 29 24.37 -5.57 -13.70
CA LEU A 29 23.15 -6.35 -13.65
C LEU A 29 23.04 -7.04 -15.00
N MET A 30 23.19 -8.36 -15.02
CA MET A 30 22.81 -9.16 -16.17
C MET A 30 21.28 -9.11 -16.24
N THR A 31 20.76 -8.21 -17.06
CA THR A 31 19.40 -8.29 -17.58
C THR A 31 19.30 -9.57 -18.40
N MET A 32 18.94 -10.67 -17.75
CA MET A 32 18.49 -11.84 -18.51
C MET A 32 17.16 -11.47 -19.13
N PRO A 33 17.00 -11.58 -20.46
CA PRO A 33 15.70 -11.39 -21.08
C PRO A 33 14.73 -12.39 -20.47
N ILE A 34 13.51 -11.94 -20.14
CA ILE A 34 12.45 -12.81 -19.65
C ILE A 34 12.08 -13.73 -20.82
N ALA A 35 12.65 -14.93 -20.83
CA ALA A 35 12.28 -15.96 -21.78
C ALA A 35 10.78 -16.23 -21.61
N ALA A 36 10.06 -16.35 -22.74
CA ALA A 36 8.60 -16.51 -22.75
C ALA A 36 8.18 -17.63 -21.80
N GLN A 37 7.59 -17.23 -20.67
CA GLN A 37 7.17 -18.14 -19.62
C GLN A 37 5.76 -18.62 -19.94
N GLU A 38 5.53 -19.94 -19.84
CA GLU A 38 4.20 -20.50 -20.00
C GLU A 38 3.21 -19.81 -19.03
N PRO A 39 1.95 -19.55 -19.45
CA PRO A 39 0.94 -18.96 -18.59
C PRO A 39 0.78 -19.75 -17.31
N ARG A 40 1.20 -19.16 -16.18
CA ARG A 40 0.99 -19.77 -14.87
C ARG A 40 -0.51 -19.75 -14.56
N PHE A 41 -1.06 -20.93 -14.33
CA PHE A 41 -2.43 -21.14 -13.93
C PHE A 41 -2.42 -22.04 -12.69
N VAL A 42 -3.05 -21.59 -11.61
CA VAL A 42 -3.28 -22.35 -10.39
C VAL A 42 -4.80 -22.45 -10.24
N ASP A 43 -5.35 -23.64 -10.43
CA ASP A 43 -6.79 -23.87 -10.35
C ASP A 43 -7.29 -23.55 -8.93
N PRO A 44 -8.23 -22.60 -8.74
CA PRO A 44 -8.81 -22.33 -7.42
C PRO A 44 -9.46 -23.57 -6.77
N ALA A 45 -9.85 -24.58 -7.56
CA ALA A 45 -10.35 -25.85 -7.02
C ALA A 45 -9.27 -26.68 -6.31
N GLU A 46 -7.99 -26.45 -6.60
CA GLU A 46 -6.84 -27.11 -5.96
C GLU A 46 -6.30 -26.31 -4.75
N ASP A 47 -6.77 -25.07 -4.51
CA ASP A 47 -6.26 -24.17 -3.47
C ASP A 47 -6.18 -24.84 -2.08
N GLU A 48 -7.22 -25.59 -1.65
CA GLU A 48 -7.28 -26.25 -0.34
C GLU A 48 -6.22 -27.37 -0.19
N GLU A 49 -5.84 -28.06 -1.28
CA GLU A 49 -4.77 -29.05 -1.29
C GLU A 49 -3.37 -28.40 -1.32
N LEU A 50 -3.29 -27.17 -1.83
CA LEU A 50 -2.06 -26.39 -2.02
C LEU A 50 -1.81 -25.33 -0.93
N LEU A 51 -2.67 -25.25 0.10
CA LEU A 51 -2.55 -24.27 1.20
C LEU A 51 -1.17 -24.37 1.89
N PRO A 52 -0.34 -23.30 1.87
CA PRO A 52 0.94 -23.28 2.59
C PRO A 52 0.71 -23.04 4.10
N TYR A 53 0.35 -24.12 4.80
CA TYR A 53 0.17 -24.15 6.26
C TYR A 53 1.44 -23.77 7.02
N ASP A 54 2.61 -24.05 6.46
CA ASP A 54 3.92 -23.59 6.87
C ASP A 54 4.48 -22.52 5.91
N GLY A 55 5.38 -21.67 6.43
CA GLY A 55 5.95 -20.53 5.70
C GLY A 55 5.51 -19.16 6.22
N TYR A 56 5.96 -18.11 5.53
CA TYR A 56 5.66 -16.72 5.85
C TYR A 56 5.47 -15.95 4.54
N VAL A 57 4.51 -15.04 4.48
CA VAL A 57 4.10 -14.38 3.22
C VAL A 57 5.27 -13.70 2.48
N LEU A 58 6.30 -13.20 3.18
CA LEU A 58 7.48 -12.60 2.56
C LEU A 58 8.42 -13.63 1.90
N THR A 59 8.38 -14.89 2.32
CA THR A 59 9.20 -16.00 1.82
C THR A 59 8.49 -16.90 0.80
N ASP A 60 7.16 -16.87 0.75
CA ASP A 60 6.36 -17.71 -0.15
C ASP A 60 6.60 -17.37 -1.63
N ARG A 61 6.72 -18.39 -2.47
CA ARG A 61 6.97 -18.27 -3.91
C ARG A 61 6.11 -19.27 -4.67
N GLY A 62 5.78 -18.94 -5.91
CA GLY A 62 5.09 -19.85 -6.81
C GLY A 62 3.62 -20.06 -6.43
N ASP A 63 3.13 -21.29 -6.57
CA ASP A 63 1.69 -21.57 -6.43
C ASP A 63 1.21 -21.33 -4.99
N ALA A 64 2.01 -21.72 -3.99
CA ALA A 64 1.78 -21.38 -2.59
C ALA A 64 1.54 -19.88 -2.34
N GLN A 65 2.28 -19.00 -3.02
CA GLN A 65 2.10 -17.55 -2.92
C GLN A 65 0.72 -17.13 -3.45
N ILE A 66 0.31 -17.68 -4.59
CA ILE A 66 -0.97 -17.39 -5.26
C ILE A 66 -2.13 -17.88 -4.38
N VAL A 67 -2.06 -19.12 -3.91
CA VAL A 67 -3.04 -19.74 -3.01
C VAL A 67 -3.18 -18.93 -1.72
N ARG A 68 -2.08 -18.48 -1.10
CA ARG A 68 -2.14 -17.62 0.10
C ARG A 68 -2.77 -16.26 -0.20
N PHE A 69 -2.53 -15.68 -1.37
CA PHE A 69 -3.04 -14.36 -1.74
C PHE A 69 -4.55 -14.36 -2.00
N ARG A 70 -5.12 -15.52 -2.39
CA ARG A 70 -6.57 -15.75 -2.46
C ARG A 70 -7.19 -16.00 -1.08
N ASN A 71 -6.55 -16.84 -0.27
CA ASN A 71 -7.12 -17.44 0.94
C ASN A 71 -6.59 -16.79 2.23
N TRP A 72 -6.49 -15.46 2.28
CA TRP A 72 -5.82 -14.75 3.38
C TRP A 72 -6.41 -15.04 4.78
N ASP A 73 -7.72 -15.23 4.84
CA ASP A 73 -8.53 -15.57 6.02
C ASP A 73 -8.24 -16.96 6.59
N ARG A 74 -7.71 -17.89 5.78
CA ARG A 74 -7.30 -19.22 6.25
C ARG A 74 -6.03 -19.18 7.11
N PHE A 75 -5.26 -18.09 7.04
CA PHE A 75 -3.98 -17.93 7.71
C PHE A 75 -3.95 -16.81 8.76
N ASN A 76 -4.92 -15.90 8.72
CA ASN A 76 -4.95 -14.70 9.56
C ASN A 76 -6.35 -14.53 10.16
N PRO A 77 -6.47 -14.04 11.41
CA PRO A 77 -7.76 -13.58 11.89
C PRO A 77 -8.21 -12.40 11.04
N VAL A 78 -9.47 -12.40 10.63
CA VAL A 78 -10.07 -11.35 9.80
C VAL A 78 -11.41 -10.88 10.39
N ARG A 79 -11.81 -9.65 10.08
CA ARG A 79 -13.19 -9.20 10.20
C ARG A 79 -13.80 -9.11 8.80
N GLU A 80 -15.00 -9.64 8.68
CA GLU A 80 -15.80 -9.59 7.46
C GLU A 80 -16.36 -8.17 7.20
N ILE A 81 -16.56 -7.84 5.93
CA ILE A 81 -17.17 -6.62 5.43
C ILE A 81 -18.24 -7.07 4.43
N ARG A 82 -19.52 -6.83 4.72
CA ARG A 82 -20.62 -7.29 3.87
C ARG A 82 -20.95 -6.32 2.73
N ALA A 83 -21.20 -6.85 1.54
CA ALA A 83 -21.85 -6.14 0.44
C ALA A 83 -23.28 -5.71 0.82
N GLY A 84 -23.86 -4.81 0.02
CA GLY A 84 -25.23 -4.33 0.18
C GLY A 84 -26.19 -4.95 -0.84
N ASP A 85 -27.47 -4.60 -0.75
CA ASP A 85 -28.47 -4.96 -1.78
C ASP A 85 -28.33 -4.13 -3.08
N TYR A 86 -27.42 -3.14 -3.08
CA TYR A 86 -27.07 -2.28 -4.20
C TYR A 86 -25.62 -2.50 -4.60
N THR A 87 -25.36 -2.59 -5.90
CA THR A 87 -24.04 -2.61 -6.51
C THR A 87 -23.93 -1.46 -7.49
N LEU A 88 -22.80 -0.75 -7.47
CA LEU A 88 -22.46 0.24 -8.49
C LEU A 88 -22.07 -0.49 -9.77
N GLU A 89 -22.92 -0.37 -10.77
CA GLU A 89 -22.69 -0.87 -12.11
C GLU A 89 -21.40 -0.30 -12.72
N LEU A 90 -20.61 -1.17 -13.34
CA LEU A 90 -19.44 -0.81 -14.14
C LEU A 90 -19.76 -1.07 -15.61
N PRO A 91 -20.47 -0.16 -16.30
CA PRO A 91 -20.94 -0.40 -17.66
C PRO A 91 -19.76 -0.65 -18.62
N ALA A 92 -19.78 -1.78 -19.31
CA ALA A 92 -18.68 -2.18 -20.19
C ALA A 92 -18.71 -1.40 -21.52
N ARG A 93 -17.59 -0.73 -21.86
CA ARG A 93 -17.34 -0.13 -23.18
C ARG A 93 -16.26 -0.92 -23.90
N GLN A 94 -16.55 -1.35 -25.13
CA GLN A 94 -15.56 -2.04 -25.94
C GLN A 94 -14.44 -1.09 -26.38
N PHE A 95 -13.19 -1.49 -26.11
CA PHE A 95 -11.97 -0.87 -26.62
C PHE A 95 -11.08 -1.95 -27.27
N ASP A 96 -10.42 -1.62 -28.39
CA ASP A 96 -9.57 -2.57 -29.11
C ASP A 96 -8.13 -2.56 -28.58
N TRP A 97 -7.87 -3.45 -27.62
CA TRP A 97 -6.54 -3.66 -27.04
C TRP A 97 -5.59 -4.48 -27.93
N SER A 98 -5.97 -4.91 -29.14
CA SER A 98 -5.14 -5.80 -29.98
C SER A 98 -3.83 -5.17 -30.46
N GLN A 99 -3.77 -3.84 -30.54
CA GLN A 99 -2.57 -3.07 -30.88
C GLN A 99 -1.93 -2.40 -29.66
N PHE A 100 -2.37 -2.72 -28.44
CA PHE A 100 -1.80 -2.14 -27.22
C PHE A 100 -0.39 -2.70 -26.95
N SER A 101 0.55 -1.79 -26.73
CA SER A 101 1.90 -2.10 -26.29
C SER A 101 2.43 -1.02 -25.35
N TYR A 102 3.34 -1.41 -24.46
CA TYR A 102 4.13 -0.51 -23.62
C TYR A 102 5.62 -0.83 -23.78
N GLU A 103 6.51 0.13 -23.46
CA GLU A 103 7.95 -0.03 -23.61
C GLU A 103 8.68 -0.01 -22.27
N VAL A 104 9.67 -0.88 -22.09
CA VAL A 104 10.62 -0.87 -20.97
C VAL A 104 12.02 -1.12 -21.53
N ASP A 105 12.99 -0.29 -21.18
CA ASP A 105 14.40 -0.37 -21.62
C ASP A 105 14.61 -0.48 -23.15
N GLY A 106 13.64 0.00 -23.94
CA GLY A 106 13.65 -0.05 -25.42
C GLY A 106 13.09 -1.34 -26.02
N GLU A 107 12.58 -2.26 -25.20
CA GLU A 107 11.81 -3.43 -25.63
C GLU A 107 10.30 -3.15 -25.52
N SER A 108 9.53 -3.63 -26.50
CA SER A 108 8.07 -3.44 -26.57
C SER A 108 7.33 -4.72 -26.15
N PHE A 109 6.32 -4.57 -25.31
CA PHE A 109 5.56 -5.65 -24.68
C PHE A 109 4.06 -5.47 -24.90
N SER A 110 3.34 -6.55 -25.18
CA SER A 110 1.88 -6.53 -25.29
C SER A 110 1.18 -6.63 -23.94
N LEU A 111 -0.15 -6.44 -23.91
CA LEU A 111 -0.98 -6.73 -22.73
C LEU A 111 -0.82 -8.19 -22.24
N ASP A 112 -0.77 -9.16 -23.15
CA ASP A 112 -0.58 -10.57 -22.77
C ASP A 112 0.80 -10.78 -22.13
N SER A 113 1.85 -10.18 -22.70
CA SER A 113 3.19 -10.21 -22.09
C SER A 113 3.23 -9.51 -20.73
N TYR A 114 2.42 -8.47 -20.50
CA TYR A 114 2.27 -7.86 -19.17
C TYR A 114 1.67 -8.83 -18.16
N ILE A 115 0.57 -9.51 -18.52
CA ILE A 115 -0.12 -10.44 -17.62
C ILE A 115 0.83 -11.58 -17.22
N LEU A 116 1.53 -12.15 -18.20
CA LEU A 116 2.48 -13.25 -18.03
C LEU A 116 3.73 -12.82 -17.23
N ASN A 117 4.51 -11.87 -17.76
CA ASN A 117 5.84 -11.54 -17.24
C ASN A 117 5.77 -10.77 -15.90
N ASN A 118 4.67 -10.07 -15.63
CA ASN A 118 4.49 -9.31 -14.40
C ASN A 118 3.74 -10.08 -13.29
N HIS A 119 3.54 -11.39 -13.47
CA HIS A 119 2.84 -12.27 -12.52
C HIS A 119 1.46 -11.72 -12.12
N THR A 120 0.65 -11.32 -13.09
CA THR A 120 -0.57 -10.54 -12.84
C THR A 120 -1.78 -11.46 -12.67
N GLY A 121 -2.42 -11.40 -11.51
CA GLY A 121 -3.68 -12.09 -11.20
C GLY A 121 -4.92 -11.35 -11.68
N GLY A 122 -4.84 -10.03 -11.88
CA GLY A 122 -5.94 -9.24 -12.44
C GLY A 122 -5.53 -7.86 -12.94
N VAL A 123 -6.16 -7.40 -14.02
CA VAL A 123 -6.06 -6.04 -14.56
C VAL A 123 -7.46 -5.49 -14.82
N LEU A 124 -7.72 -4.28 -14.32
CA LEU A 124 -8.94 -3.52 -14.56
C LEU A 124 -8.57 -2.13 -15.12
N VAL A 125 -9.30 -1.64 -16.13
CA VAL A 125 -9.22 -0.24 -16.58
C VAL A 125 -10.63 0.32 -16.68
N ILE A 126 -10.91 1.36 -15.89
CA ILE A 126 -12.15 2.12 -15.90
C ILE A 126 -11.82 3.54 -16.40
N LYS A 127 -12.57 4.04 -17.37
CA LYS A 127 -12.36 5.34 -18.01
C LYS A 127 -13.70 5.97 -18.34
N ASP A 128 -13.90 7.23 -17.95
CA ASP A 128 -15.18 7.95 -18.09
C ASP A 128 -16.35 7.22 -17.36
N GLY A 129 -16.04 6.57 -16.24
CA GLY A 129 -16.97 5.69 -15.49
C GLY A 129 -17.29 4.33 -16.13
N GLU A 130 -16.76 4.03 -17.32
CA GLU A 130 -17.02 2.78 -18.05
C GLU A 130 -15.85 1.79 -17.94
N LEU A 131 -16.15 0.49 -17.92
CA LEU A 131 -15.15 -0.59 -17.88
C LEU A 131 -14.64 -0.91 -19.29
N LEU A 132 -13.37 -0.59 -19.56
CA LEU A 132 -12.72 -0.77 -20.88
C LEU A 132 -11.84 -2.03 -20.94
N LEU A 133 -11.30 -2.47 -19.81
CA LEU A 133 -10.50 -3.68 -19.70
C LEU A 133 -10.80 -4.42 -18.41
N GLU A 134 -11.07 -5.71 -18.54
CA GLU A 134 -11.09 -6.67 -17.44
C GLU A 134 -10.36 -7.93 -17.92
N ARG A 135 -9.33 -8.34 -17.19
CA ARG A 135 -8.54 -9.55 -17.46
C ARG A 135 -8.12 -10.18 -16.15
N TYR A 136 -8.18 -11.50 -16.09
CA TYR A 136 -7.69 -12.30 -14.97
C TYR A 136 -6.52 -13.17 -15.42
N GLY A 137 -5.63 -13.46 -14.49
CA GLY A 137 -4.49 -14.36 -14.67
C GLY A 137 -4.32 -15.23 -13.43
N LEU A 138 -3.31 -16.10 -13.46
CA LEU A 138 -2.99 -17.03 -12.35
C LEU A 138 -4.08 -18.05 -12.00
N GLY A 139 -5.24 -18.03 -12.68
CA GLY A 139 -6.43 -18.83 -12.36
C GLY A 139 -7.52 -18.06 -11.61
N ASN A 140 -7.36 -16.75 -11.40
CA ASN A 140 -8.37 -15.91 -10.78
C ASN A 140 -9.58 -15.68 -11.72
N ASP A 141 -10.69 -15.25 -11.14
CA ASP A 141 -11.96 -14.88 -11.80
C ASP A 141 -12.59 -13.63 -11.13
N GLU A 142 -13.82 -13.27 -11.53
CA GLU A 142 -14.52 -12.10 -10.99
C GLU A 142 -14.92 -12.18 -9.51
N GLN A 143 -15.00 -13.39 -8.96
CA GLN A 143 -15.35 -13.67 -7.56
C GLN A 143 -14.12 -13.83 -6.66
N THR A 144 -12.92 -13.96 -7.26
CA THR A 144 -11.68 -14.19 -6.54
C THR A 144 -11.32 -12.99 -5.66
N LEU A 145 -11.36 -13.19 -4.34
CA LEU A 145 -10.76 -12.26 -3.39
C LEU A 145 -9.23 -12.28 -3.52
N TRP A 146 -8.60 -11.13 -3.39
CA TRP A 146 -7.15 -10.99 -3.50
C TRP A 146 -6.62 -9.95 -2.52
N ILE A 147 -5.46 -10.26 -1.94
CA ILE A 147 -4.89 -9.52 -0.83
C ILE A 147 -4.28 -8.17 -1.22
N SER A 148 -4.61 -7.11 -0.46
CA SER A 148 -4.29 -5.71 -0.79
C SER A 148 -2.85 -5.31 -0.48
N PHE A 149 -2.24 -6.01 0.48
CA PHE A 149 -1.12 -5.48 1.26
C PHE A 149 -1.36 -4.00 1.61
N SER A 150 -0.38 -3.12 1.35
CA SER A 150 -0.43 -1.70 1.67
C SER A 150 -1.45 -0.86 0.89
N VAL A 151 -2.22 -1.41 -0.08
CA VAL A 151 -3.35 -0.66 -0.69
C VAL A 151 -4.40 -0.28 0.37
N SER A 152 -4.56 -1.07 1.43
CA SER A 152 -5.46 -0.75 2.54
C SER A 152 -5.07 0.52 3.31
N LYS A 153 -3.81 0.99 3.23
CA LYS A 153 -3.38 2.28 3.82
C LYS A 153 -4.20 3.44 3.28
N SER A 154 -4.44 3.44 1.97
CA SER A 154 -5.22 4.46 1.27
C SER A 154 -6.72 4.40 1.63
N VAL A 155 -7.24 3.21 1.95
CA VAL A 155 -8.59 3.03 2.53
C VAL A 155 -8.65 3.59 3.95
N THR A 156 -7.65 3.30 4.81
CA THR A 156 -7.53 3.85 6.16
C THR A 156 -7.49 5.39 6.15
N SER A 157 -6.83 6.00 5.17
CA SER A 157 -6.85 7.46 4.96
C SER A 157 -8.27 7.99 4.69
N MET A 158 -9.02 7.35 3.80
CA MET A 158 -10.41 7.75 3.50
C MET A 158 -11.34 7.53 4.70
N LEU A 159 -11.15 6.47 5.50
CA LEU A 159 -11.91 6.30 6.74
C LEU A 159 -11.59 7.37 7.78
N LEU A 160 -10.37 7.89 7.82
CA LEU A 160 -10.04 9.05 8.66
C LEU A 160 -10.71 10.32 8.14
N GLY A 161 -10.72 10.54 6.82
CA GLY A 161 -11.48 11.61 6.20
C GLY A 161 -12.97 11.54 6.57
N ALA A 162 -13.58 10.36 6.48
CA ALA A 162 -14.97 10.14 6.89
C ALA A 162 -15.20 10.44 8.39
N ALA A 163 -14.28 10.05 9.26
CA ALA A 163 -14.37 10.38 10.69
C ALA A 163 -14.25 11.90 10.96
N ILE A 164 -13.53 12.66 10.11
CA ILE A 164 -13.52 14.13 10.15
C ILE A 164 -14.85 14.70 9.63
N GLN A 165 -15.37 14.19 8.51
CA GLN A 165 -16.64 14.63 7.93
C GLN A 165 -17.82 14.48 8.90
N GLU A 166 -17.80 13.44 9.74
CA GLU A 166 -18.80 13.21 10.78
C GLU A 166 -18.51 13.92 12.11
N GLY A 167 -17.37 14.62 12.23
CA GLY A 167 -16.97 15.35 13.44
C GLY A 167 -16.50 14.48 14.61
N TYR A 168 -16.12 13.22 14.35
CA TYR A 168 -15.46 12.36 15.34
C TYR A 168 -13.97 12.74 15.54
N ILE A 169 -13.35 13.32 14.51
CA ILE A 169 -12.01 13.90 14.54
C ILE A 169 -12.13 15.36 14.14
N GLU A 170 -11.54 16.30 14.89
CA GLU A 170 -11.66 17.74 14.60
C GLU A 170 -10.79 18.16 13.41
N SER A 171 -9.53 17.70 13.36
CA SER A 171 -8.62 18.02 12.26
C SER A 171 -7.51 17.00 12.08
N VAL A 172 -6.97 16.91 10.85
CA VAL A 172 -5.65 16.30 10.63
C VAL A 172 -4.53 17.01 11.39
N ASN A 173 -4.74 18.24 11.86
CA ASN A 173 -3.77 18.96 12.70
C ASN A 173 -3.80 18.55 14.18
N ASP A 174 -4.76 17.71 14.59
CA ASP A 174 -4.86 17.26 15.98
C ASP A 174 -3.69 16.33 16.36
N PRO A 175 -3.21 16.39 17.62
CA PRO A 175 -2.28 15.41 18.15
C PRO A 175 -2.85 13.98 18.12
N VAL A 176 -2.05 13.02 17.66
CA VAL A 176 -2.36 11.59 17.77
C VAL A 176 -2.56 11.17 19.23
N SER A 177 -1.84 11.80 20.16
CA SER A 177 -1.94 11.54 21.60
C SER A 177 -3.23 12.03 22.26
N ASP A 178 -4.11 12.78 21.56
CA ASP A 178 -5.44 13.13 22.09
C ASP A 178 -6.46 12.00 21.89
N TYR A 179 -6.39 11.30 20.76
CA TYR A 179 -7.17 10.08 20.50
C TYR A 179 -6.53 8.84 21.15
N LEU A 180 -5.20 8.81 21.24
CA LEU A 180 -4.42 7.69 21.77
C LEU A 180 -3.58 8.14 22.99
N PRO A 181 -4.22 8.39 24.16
CA PRO A 181 -3.59 9.03 25.32
C PRO A 181 -2.44 8.23 25.98
N ARG A 182 -2.20 6.99 25.53
CA ARG A 182 -1.06 6.16 25.92
C ARG A 182 0.27 6.56 25.26
N LEU A 183 0.20 7.40 24.22
CA LEU A 183 1.36 7.97 23.53
C LEU A 183 1.75 9.35 24.06
N ARG A 184 1.08 9.86 25.10
CA ARG A 184 1.56 11.01 25.86
C ARG A 184 2.93 10.69 26.49
N ASP A 185 3.77 11.71 26.61
CA ASP A 185 5.17 11.60 27.05
C ASP A 185 6.07 10.70 26.16
N SER A 186 5.63 10.35 24.94
CA SER A 186 6.40 9.54 23.97
C SER A 186 6.88 10.34 22.75
N SER A 187 7.59 9.69 21.83
CA SER A 187 7.97 10.27 20.53
C SER A 187 6.79 10.57 19.60
N TYR A 188 5.58 10.09 19.92
CA TYR A 188 4.34 10.44 19.22
C TYR A 188 3.55 11.56 19.90
N ASP A 189 3.97 12.04 21.08
CA ASP A 189 3.27 13.14 21.73
C ASP A 189 3.42 14.43 20.92
N ALA A 190 2.32 15.18 20.81
CA ALA A 190 2.14 16.33 19.92
C ALA A 190 2.47 16.10 18.42
N VAL A 191 2.67 14.85 17.96
CA VAL A 191 2.72 14.54 16.53
C VAL A 191 1.30 14.64 15.99
N ARG A 192 1.11 15.43 14.93
CA ARG A 192 -0.20 15.65 14.33
C ARG A 192 -0.58 14.48 13.43
N ILE A 193 -1.87 14.17 13.33
CA ILE A 193 -2.40 13.12 12.45
C ILE A 193 -1.86 13.26 11.01
N ARG A 194 -1.83 14.47 10.45
CA ARG A 194 -1.27 14.80 9.14
C ARG A 194 0.17 14.34 8.95
N ASP A 195 1.01 14.43 9.98
CA ASP A 195 2.42 14.11 9.88
C ASP A 195 2.60 12.58 9.88
N VAL A 196 1.68 11.82 10.49
CA VAL A 196 1.63 10.34 10.39
C VAL A 196 1.01 9.90 9.06
N LEU A 197 -0.06 10.55 8.58
CA LEU A 197 -0.63 10.29 7.24
C LEU A 197 0.40 10.51 6.12
N GLN A 198 1.32 11.46 6.29
CA GLN A 198 2.42 11.75 5.37
C GLN A 198 3.67 10.87 5.59
N MET A 199 3.60 9.85 6.47
CA MET A 199 4.74 9.00 6.86
C MET A 199 5.96 9.83 7.29
N ALA A 200 5.72 10.89 8.08
CA ALA A 200 6.68 11.93 8.38
C ALA A 200 6.65 12.39 9.85
N SER A 201 6.28 11.51 10.79
CA SER A 201 6.32 11.83 12.24
C SER A 201 7.71 12.19 12.77
N GLY A 202 8.75 11.78 12.04
CA GLY A 202 10.15 11.87 12.45
C GLY A 202 10.55 10.81 13.49
N VAL A 203 9.79 9.73 13.66
CA VAL A 203 10.14 8.58 14.51
C VAL A 203 10.97 7.54 13.75
N GLU A 204 11.91 6.90 14.45
CA GLU A 204 12.73 5.82 13.89
C GLU A 204 11.89 4.59 13.56
N TRP A 205 12.11 4.04 12.36
CA TRP A 205 11.48 2.81 11.89
C TRP A 205 12.30 2.19 10.74
N ASN A 206 12.39 0.86 10.69
CA ASN A 206 13.00 0.07 9.61
C ASN A 206 11.94 -0.79 8.89
N GLU A 207 11.57 -0.41 7.66
CA GLU A 207 10.63 -1.14 6.78
C GLU A 207 11.33 -2.02 5.72
N ASP A 208 12.54 -2.53 5.98
CA ASP A 208 13.19 -3.48 5.07
C ASP A 208 12.57 -4.88 5.19
N TYR A 209 11.65 -5.20 4.28
CA TYR A 209 11.00 -6.51 4.13
C TYR A 209 11.98 -7.66 3.77
N THR A 210 13.24 -7.37 3.42
CA THR A 210 14.27 -8.38 3.13
C THR A 210 15.16 -8.68 4.34
N ASP A 211 15.19 -7.78 5.33
CA ASP A 211 15.85 -7.96 6.61
C ASP A 211 14.87 -8.54 7.64
N LEU A 212 15.06 -9.81 8.02
CA LEU A 212 14.24 -10.48 9.05
C LEU A 212 14.46 -9.94 10.47
N SER A 213 15.40 -9.01 10.67
CA SER A 213 15.60 -8.26 11.92
C SER A 213 15.07 -6.82 11.88
N SER A 214 14.42 -6.42 10.78
CA SER A 214 13.78 -5.11 10.64
C SER A 214 12.59 -4.92 11.59
N ASP A 215 12.16 -3.68 11.77
CA ASP A 215 11.01 -3.39 12.63
C ASP A 215 9.74 -3.98 12.02
N VAL A 216 9.53 -3.83 10.70
CA VAL A 216 8.37 -4.40 10.01
C VAL A 216 8.29 -5.94 10.08
N ALA A 217 9.44 -6.62 10.20
CA ALA A 217 9.50 -8.07 10.38
C ALA A 217 9.31 -8.54 11.84
N THR A 218 9.55 -7.67 12.83
CA THR A 218 9.70 -8.09 14.25
C THR A 218 8.82 -7.37 15.27
N TYR A 219 8.15 -6.27 14.90
CA TYR A 219 7.28 -5.54 15.81
C TYR A 219 6.10 -6.40 16.32
N PRO A 220 5.61 -6.18 17.57
CA PRO A 220 4.55 -7.00 18.16
C PRO A 220 3.20 -6.71 17.49
N SER A 221 2.91 -7.39 16.38
CA SER A 221 1.75 -7.12 15.53
C SER A 221 0.47 -7.88 15.91
N ASP A 222 0.45 -8.61 17.03
CA ASP A 222 -0.73 -9.37 17.46
C ASP A 222 -1.80 -8.51 18.13
N ARG A 223 -1.45 -7.31 18.60
CA ARG A 223 -2.36 -6.42 19.35
C ARG A 223 -2.05 -4.94 19.10
N ILE A 224 -3.07 -4.13 18.83
CA ILE A 224 -2.94 -2.67 18.63
C ILE A 224 -2.30 -2.00 19.85
N ILE A 225 -2.65 -2.46 21.06
CA ILE A 225 -2.09 -1.91 22.31
C ILE A 225 -0.58 -2.16 22.47
N ASP A 226 -0.06 -3.24 21.88
CA ASP A 226 1.36 -3.58 21.95
C ASP A 226 2.16 -2.87 20.87
N ILE A 227 1.57 -2.63 19.68
CA ILE A 227 2.10 -1.73 18.65
C ILE A 227 2.26 -0.31 19.21
N GLN A 228 1.22 0.25 19.84
CA GLN A 228 1.30 1.57 20.48
C GLN A 228 2.43 1.64 21.52
N ARG A 229 2.61 0.59 22.33
CA ARG A 229 3.69 0.55 23.32
C ARG A 229 5.07 0.48 22.67
N TYR A 230 5.23 -0.34 21.64
CA TYR A 230 6.47 -0.48 20.89
C TYR A 230 6.87 0.84 20.21
N LEU A 231 5.94 1.45 19.46
CA LEU A 231 6.12 2.75 18.83
C LEU A 231 6.44 3.84 19.87
N GLY A 232 5.77 3.84 21.03
CA GLY A 232 6.06 4.76 22.13
C GLY A 232 7.48 4.63 22.73
N THR A 233 8.21 3.53 22.48
CA THR A 233 9.63 3.41 22.88
C THR A 233 10.62 3.85 21.80
N LYS A 234 10.19 4.05 20.55
CA LYS A 234 11.08 4.41 19.44
C LYS A 234 11.54 5.87 19.55
N PRO A 235 12.82 6.18 19.31
CA PRO A 235 13.33 7.53 19.40
C PRO A 235 12.79 8.42 18.27
N ARG A 236 12.64 9.72 18.56
CA ARG A 236 12.44 10.76 17.54
C ARG A 236 13.81 11.09 16.91
N VAL A 237 13.92 10.93 15.60
CA VAL A 237 15.15 11.20 14.81
C VAL A 237 15.06 12.45 13.93
N ALA A 238 13.84 12.97 13.69
CA ALA A 238 13.59 14.24 13.01
C ALA A 238 12.37 14.97 13.61
N ALA A 239 12.17 16.24 13.27
CA ALA A 239 10.94 16.93 13.64
C ALA A 239 9.75 16.46 12.75
N PRO A 240 8.50 16.47 13.26
CA PRO A 240 7.32 16.12 12.47
C PRO A 240 7.20 16.96 11.19
N GLY A 241 6.89 16.28 10.09
CA GLY A 241 6.78 16.83 8.74
C GLY A 241 8.12 17.09 8.02
N GLU A 242 9.28 16.76 8.62
CA GLU A 242 10.59 17.06 8.00
C GLU A 242 11.25 15.89 7.27
N LEU A 243 11.06 14.66 7.75
CA LEU A 243 11.69 13.45 7.20
C LEU A 243 10.62 12.41 6.91
N PHE A 244 10.51 12.01 5.65
CA PHE A 244 9.70 10.84 5.26
C PHE A 244 10.40 9.54 5.68
N ASN A 245 9.66 8.69 6.39
CA ASN A 245 10.04 7.35 6.79
C ASN A 245 8.81 6.43 6.72
N TYR A 246 8.70 5.64 5.66
CA TYR A 246 7.53 4.79 5.43
C TYR A 246 7.41 3.70 6.51
N SER A 247 6.29 3.66 7.23
CA SER A 247 6.05 2.71 8.31
C SER A 247 4.65 2.09 8.26
N THR A 248 4.59 0.77 8.20
CA THR A 248 3.32 0.04 8.28
C THR A 248 2.64 0.21 9.66
N ALA A 249 3.41 0.22 10.74
CA ALA A 249 2.88 0.39 12.09
C ALA A 249 2.34 1.81 12.36
N GLU A 250 2.87 2.84 11.69
CA GLU A 250 2.25 4.17 11.72
C GLU A 250 0.86 4.18 11.09
N THR A 251 0.60 3.35 10.07
CA THR A 251 -0.76 3.27 9.52
C THR A 251 -1.70 2.46 10.41
N ASP A 252 -1.20 1.45 11.13
CA ASP A 252 -1.97 0.80 12.21
C ASP A 252 -2.32 1.81 13.32
N LEU A 253 -1.45 2.80 13.56
CA LEU A 253 -1.71 3.89 14.48
C LEU A 253 -2.81 4.84 13.99
N VAL A 254 -2.81 5.20 12.70
CA VAL A 254 -3.93 5.94 12.06
C VAL A 254 -5.23 5.16 12.19
N GLY A 255 -5.21 3.85 11.94
CA GLY A 255 -6.36 2.98 12.15
C GLY A 255 -6.85 2.98 13.60
N ALA A 256 -5.94 2.95 14.57
CA ALA A 256 -6.27 3.04 15.98
C ALA A 256 -6.86 4.40 16.39
N VAL A 257 -6.40 5.52 15.81
CA VAL A 257 -7.00 6.86 15.98
C VAL A 257 -8.46 6.85 15.52
N VAL A 258 -8.73 6.38 14.30
CA VAL A 258 -10.09 6.32 13.75
C VAL A 258 -11.00 5.47 14.64
N ARG A 259 -10.56 4.25 15.01
CA ARG A 259 -11.34 3.36 15.91
C ARG A 259 -11.63 4.00 17.27
N ALA A 260 -10.66 4.71 17.85
CA ALA A 260 -10.83 5.40 19.13
C ALA A 260 -11.83 6.57 19.04
N ALA A 261 -11.80 7.33 17.95
CA ALA A 261 -12.69 8.45 17.69
C ALA A 261 -14.15 8.02 17.47
N ILE A 262 -14.37 7.00 16.62
CA ILE A 262 -15.72 6.54 16.25
C ILE A 262 -16.32 5.53 17.25
N GLY A 263 -15.51 4.96 18.16
CA GLY A 263 -15.93 3.93 19.10
C GLY A 263 -16.31 2.58 18.47
N ASN A 264 -15.75 2.25 17.30
CA ASN A 264 -16.12 1.11 16.46
C ASN A 264 -14.89 0.56 15.70
N ASN A 265 -15.06 -0.52 14.93
CA ASN A 265 -14.03 -1.16 14.12
C ASN A 265 -13.96 -0.58 12.69
N LEU A 266 -12.78 -0.60 12.07
CA LEU A 266 -12.57 -0.04 10.72
C LEU A 266 -13.40 -0.79 9.67
N ALA A 267 -13.43 -2.12 9.72
CA ALA A 267 -14.20 -2.93 8.77
C ALA A 267 -15.71 -2.66 8.89
N THR A 268 -16.25 -2.54 10.11
CA THR A 268 -17.66 -2.18 10.33
C THR A 268 -17.96 -0.73 9.93
N TYR A 269 -17.01 0.19 10.10
CA TYR A 269 -17.16 1.57 9.67
C TYR A 269 -17.13 1.69 8.14
N LEU A 270 -16.15 1.06 7.49
CA LEU A 270 -16.04 0.89 6.05
C LEU A 270 -17.32 0.30 5.46
N GLU A 271 -17.83 -0.79 6.04
CA GLU A 271 -19.05 -1.47 5.60
C GLU A 271 -20.22 -0.49 5.47
N ASN A 272 -20.43 0.33 6.50
CA ASN A 272 -21.60 1.21 6.62
C ASN A 272 -21.43 2.57 5.94
N LYS A 273 -20.20 3.08 5.82
CA LYS A 273 -19.92 4.42 5.25
C LYS A 273 -19.54 4.40 3.78
N MET A 274 -18.96 3.30 3.31
CA MET A 274 -18.43 3.20 1.95
C MET A 274 -18.89 1.93 1.26
N TRP A 275 -18.66 0.74 1.82
CA TRP A 275 -18.83 -0.54 1.12
C TRP A 275 -20.26 -0.74 0.59
N LYS A 276 -21.25 -0.72 1.49
CA LYS A 276 -22.67 -0.83 1.14
C LYS A 276 -23.21 0.38 0.37
N PRO A 277 -23.03 1.64 0.84
CA PRO A 277 -23.66 2.78 0.17
C PRO A 277 -23.01 3.17 -1.17
N PHE A 278 -21.72 2.89 -1.37
CA PHE A 278 -21.08 3.10 -2.67
C PHE A 278 -21.36 1.94 -3.65
N GLY A 279 -21.85 0.80 -3.16
CA GLY A 279 -22.23 -0.33 -3.98
C GLY A 279 -21.05 -1.23 -4.40
N MET A 280 -20.24 -1.65 -3.44
CA MET A 280 -19.28 -2.75 -3.67
C MET A 280 -20.04 -4.05 -3.95
N GLU A 281 -19.48 -4.90 -4.81
CA GLU A 281 -20.18 -6.05 -5.41
C GLU A 281 -20.10 -7.32 -4.56
N PHE A 282 -18.98 -7.53 -3.87
CA PHE A 282 -18.75 -8.75 -3.09
C PHE A 282 -18.51 -8.50 -1.60
N ASP A 283 -18.82 -9.53 -0.81
CA ASP A 283 -18.35 -9.63 0.56
C ASP A 283 -16.82 -9.70 0.58
N ALA A 284 -16.23 -8.99 1.55
CA ALA A 284 -14.80 -8.79 1.69
C ALA A 284 -14.35 -9.15 3.12
N ASN A 285 -13.04 -9.17 3.35
CA ASN A 285 -12.52 -9.26 4.70
C ASN A 285 -11.27 -8.38 4.92
N TRP A 286 -10.99 -8.06 6.18
CA TRP A 286 -9.86 -7.26 6.61
C TRP A 286 -9.12 -7.96 7.75
N GLY A 287 -7.84 -8.25 7.57
CA GLY A 287 -6.98 -8.83 8.61
C GLY A 287 -6.94 -7.98 9.88
N ILE A 288 -7.09 -8.62 11.04
CA ILE A 288 -7.06 -7.98 12.36
C ILE A 288 -5.79 -8.33 13.14
N HIS A 289 -5.51 -7.55 14.18
CA HIS A 289 -4.52 -7.81 15.20
C HIS A 289 -5.18 -8.62 16.32
N GLY A 290 -5.02 -9.96 16.28
CA GLY A 290 -5.57 -10.86 17.30
C GLY A 290 -7.10 -10.83 17.31
N ASP A 291 -7.69 -10.37 18.40
CA ASP A 291 -9.13 -10.09 18.56
C ASP A 291 -9.45 -8.58 18.62
N GLU A 292 -8.45 -7.71 18.45
CA GLU A 292 -8.58 -6.25 18.64
C GLU A 292 -9.07 -5.53 17.37
N GLY A 293 -8.18 -4.79 16.69
CA GLY A 293 -8.52 -3.93 15.56
C GLY A 293 -8.03 -4.48 14.23
N GLU A 294 -8.64 -3.98 13.16
CA GLU A 294 -8.11 -4.14 11.80
C GLU A 294 -6.69 -3.58 11.74
N ARG A 295 -5.84 -4.27 10.97
CA ARG A 295 -4.55 -3.75 10.55
C ARG A 295 -4.85 -2.49 9.73
N GLY A 296 -4.29 -1.34 10.09
CA GLY A 296 -4.47 -0.12 9.30
C GLY A 296 -3.56 -0.13 8.08
N GLY A 297 -2.36 -0.68 8.25
CA GLY A 297 -1.29 -0.71 7.25
C GLY A 297 -1.35 -1.86 6.24
N CYS A 298 -2.18 -2.85 6.50
CA CYS A 298 -2.39 -4.09 5.74
C CYS A 298 -3.76 -4.64 6.22
N CYS A 299 -4.23 -5.85 5.94
CA CYS A 299 -4.34 -6.38 4.60
C CYS A 299 -5.85 -6.66 4.40
N MET A 300 -6.46 -6.13 3.34
CA MET A 300 -7.85 -6.42 2.94
C MET A 300 -7.85 -7.47 1.83
N ASN A 301 -8.80 -8.40 1.83
CA ASN A 301 -8.99 -9.40 0.78
C ASN A 301 -10.30 -9.08 0.04
N ILE A 302 -10.19 -8.56 -1.18
CA ILE A 302 -11.32 -8.00 -1.97
C ILE A 302 -11.19 -8.37 -3.45
N THR A 303 -12.28 -8.25 -4.22
CA THR A 303 -12.28 -8.58 -5.67
C THR A 303 -11.66 -7.48 -6.53
N LEU A 304 -11.24 -7.84 -7.75
CA LEU A 304 -10.66 -6.91 -8.74
C LEU A 304 -11.57 -5.70 -9.02
N ARG A 305 -12.88 -5.92 -9.16
CA ARG A 305 -13.86 -4.85 -9.41
C ARG A 305 -14.01 -3.92 -8.22
N ASP A 306 -13.95 -4.44 -7.00
CA ASP A 306 -14.07 -3.62 -5.80
C ASP A 306 -12.79 -2.81 -5.51
N TYR A 307 -11.59 -3.26 -5.91
CA TYR A 307 -10.43 -2.36 -6.03
C TYR A 307 -10.71 -1.21 -7.01
N GLY A 308 -11.38 -1.49 -8.14
CA GLY A 308 -11.80 -0.49 -9.12
C GLY A 308 -12.76 0.53 -8.53
N ARG A 309 -13.76 0.07 -7.76
CA ARG A 309 -14.70 0.92 -7.03
C ARG A 309 -14.03 1.74 -5.93
N ILE A 310 -13.03 1.22 -5.22
CA ILE A 310 -12.20 2.03 -4.30
C ILE A 310 -11.50 3.16 -5.07
N GLY A 311 -10.98 2.89 -6.26
CA GLY A 311 -10.44 3.92 -7.16
C GLY A 311 -11.48 4.95 -7.59
N LEU A 312 -12.68 4.52 -8.00
CA LEU A 312 -13.78 5.42 -8.37
C LEU A 312 -14.29 6.28 -7.19
N PHE A 313 -14.37 5.72 -5.98
CA PHE A 313 -14.76 6.49 -4.78
C PHE A 313 -13.74 7.58 -4.47
N ALA A 314 -12.45 7.26 -4.59
CA ALA A 314 -11.36 8.23 -4.43
C ALA A 314 -11.38 9.28 -5.55
N LEU A 315 -11.64 8.89 -6.80
CA LEU A 315 -11.75 9.78 -7.97
C LEU A 315 -12.92 10.77 -7.85
N ASN A 316 -14.04 10.33 -7.27
CA ASN A 316 -15.25 11.14 -7.08
C ASN A 316 -15.24 11.97 -5.77
N GLU A 317 -14.07 12.24 -5.18
CA GLU A 317 -13.91 12.99 -3.93
C GLU A 317 -14.83 12.46 -2.81
N GLY A 318 -14.93 11.13 -2.68
CA GLY A 318 -15.75 10.45 -1.67
C GLY A 318 -17.26 10.69 -1.78
N ALA A 319 -17.77 11.03 -2.96
CA ALA A 319 -19.21 11.12 -3.21
C ALA A 319 -19.84 9.73 -3.41
N LEU A 320 -20.98 9.51 -2.79
CA LEU A 320 -21.86 8.37 -3.07
C LEU A 320 -22.71 8.65 -4.33
N PRO A 321 -23.31 7.61 -4.96
CA PRO A 321 -24.13 7.78 -6.18
C PRO A 321 -25.36 8.69 -6.02
N ASP A 322 -25.84 8.92 -4.79
CA ASP A 322 -26.92 9.86 -4.47
C ASP A 322 -26.45 11.31 -4.25
N GLY A 323 -25.14 11.56 -4.36
CA GLY A 323 -24.49 12.85 -4.11
C GLY A 323 -24.06 13.09 -2.65
N THR A 324 -24.32 12.15 -1.73
CA THR A 324 -23.89 12.27 -0.33
C THR A 324 -22.36 12.25 -0.23
N LYS A 325 -21.78 13.26 0.42
CA LYS A 325 -20.33 13.37 0.66
C LYS A 325 -19.93 12.64 1.94
N VAL A 326 -19.21 11.52 1.77
CA VAL A 326 -18.62 10.72 2.86
C VAL A 326 -17.30 11.32 3.33
N LEU A 327 -16.57 12.00 2.44
CA LEU A 327 -15.32 12.70 2.76
C LEU A 327 -15.55 14.23 2.81
N PRO A 328 -14.69 14.99 3.53
CA PRO A 328 -14.68 16.44 3.48
C PRO A 328 -14.40 16.97 2.08
N ASP A 329 -14.92 18.16 1.76
CA ASP A 329 -14.66 18.82 0.46
C ASP A 329 -13.16 19.06 0.27
N GLY A 330 -12.60 18.53 -0.83
CA GLY A 330 -11.18 18.63 -1.16
C GLY A 330 -10.28 17.64 -0.40
N TRP A 331 -10.84 16.64 0.29
CA TRP A 331 -10.05 15.63 0.98
C TRP A 331 -9.09 14.87 0.06
N MET A 332 -9.51 14.52 -1.17
CA MET A 332 -8.63 13.79 -2.08
C MET A 332 -7.60 14.71 -2.76
N VAL A 333 -7.92 15.99 -2.95
CA VAL A 333 -6.94 17.05 -3.29
C VAL A 333 -5.86 17.21 -2.20
N GLU A 334 -6.25 17.30 -0.93
CA GLU A 334 -5.28 17.39 0.17
C GLU A 334 -4.48 16.08 0.33
N SER A 335 -5.16 14.94 0.17
CA SER A 335 -4.53 13.60 0.21
C SER A 335 -3.54 13.35 -0.94
N SER A 336 -3.71 14.03 -2.08
CA SER A 336 -2.82 13.99 -3.23
C SER A 336 -1.84 15.17 -3.30
N THR A 337 -1.84 16.06 -2.29
CA THR A 337 -0.88 17.16 -2.20
C THR A 337 0.50 16.67 -1.71
N PRO A 338 1.60 17.02 -2.40
CA PRO A 338 2.97 16.67 -2.00
C PRO A 338 3.33 17.05 -0.55
N SER A 339 3.76 16.07 0.24
CA SER A 339 4.26 16.30 1.60
C SER A 339 5.62 17.02 1.61
N ARG A 340 5.95 17.69 2.72
CA ARG A 340 7.26 18.32 2.92
C ARG A 340 8.40 17.30 3.02
N GLY A 341 8.13 16.12 3.61
CA GLY A 341 9.13 15.07 3.79
C GLY A 341 9.43 14.28 2.50
N ASN A 342 8.45 14.14 1.61
CA ASN A 342 8.59 13.47 0.32
C ASN A 342 7.52 13.98 -0.67
N ALA A 343 7.95 14.60 -1.77
CA ALA A 343 7.04 15.13 -2.78
C ALA A 343 6.23 14.04 -3.51
N GLY A 344 6.70 12.79 -3.50
CA GLY A 344 5.99 11.63 -4.06
C GLY A 344 5.01 10.95 -3.08
N TYR A 345 4.62 11.61 -1.98
CA TYR A 345 3.70 11.05 -0.99
C TYR A 345 2.77 12.11 -0.37
N GLY A 346 1.51 11.74 -0.18
CA GLY A 346 0.45 12.57 0.44
C GLY A 346 -0.16 11.88 1.66
N TYR A 347 -1.49 11.87 1.83
CA TYR A 347 -2.16 11.19 2.96
C TYR A 347 -2.35 9.70 2.69
N LEU A 348 -1.29 8.92 2.87
CA LEU A 348 -1.22 7.48 2.60
C LEU A 348 -1.46 7.10 1.12
N TRP A 349 -1.13 8.03 0.21
CA TRP A 349 -1.14 7.84 -1.25
C TRP A 349 0.25 8.17 -1.83
N TRP A 350 0.71 7.35 -2.78
CA TRP A 350 1.88 7.66 -3.59
C TRP A 350 1.49 8.61 -4.71
N LEU A 351 2.31 9.61 -4.99
CA LEU A 351 2.01 10.68 -5.93
C LEU A 351 2.88 10.60 -7.18
N ASN A 352 2.36 11.12 -8.28
CA ASN A 352 3.13 11.57 -9.42
C ASN A 352 3.13 13.10 -9.45
N ASN A 353 4.00 13.69 -10.27
CA ASN A 353 4.05 15.14 -10.48
C ASN A 353 3.01 15.64 -11.52
N ASP A 354 1.89 14.92 -11.70
CA ASP A 354 0.85 15.18 -12.70
C ASP A 354 -0.58 14.93 -12.16
N GLU A 355 -0.81 15.24 -10.88
CA GLU A 355 -2.08 15.02 -10.13
C GLU A 355 -2.53 13.55 -9.99
N THR A 356 -1.87 12.61 -10.67
CA THR A 356 -2.07 11.18 -10.47
C THR A 356 -1.66 10.76 -9.05
N TYR A 357 -2.53 10.01 -8.37
CA TYR A 357 -2.24 9.35 -7.11
C TYR A 357 -2.48 7.85 -7.16
N ARG A 358 -1.77 7.11 -6.32
CA ARG A 358 -1.66 5.64 -6.39
C ARG A 358 -1.68 5.01 -5.00
N ALA A 359 -2.60 4.08 -4.77
CA ALA A 359 -2.48 3.13 -3.67
C ALA A 359 -1.55 2.00 -4.14
N GLN A 360 -0.60 1.56 -3.32
CA GLN A 360 0.37 0.53 -3.72
C GLN A 360 0.65 -0.47 -2.61
N GLY A 361 0.61 -1.76 -2.95
CA GLY A 361 1.00 -2.89 -2.14
C GLY A 361 2.34 -3.48 -2.58
N ILE A 362 3.00 -4.20 -1.66
CA ILE A 362 4.09 -5.11 -2.04
C ILE A 362 3.55 -6.24 -2.92
N PHE A 363 4.46 -6.90 -3.64
CA PHE A 363 4.15 -7.95 -4.62
C PHE A 363 3.35 -7.51 -5.85
N GLY A 364 3.12 -6.20 -6.00
CA GLY A 364 2.66 -5.57 -7.23
C GLY A 364 1.27 -4.95 -7.20
N GLN A 365 0.52 -5.08 -6.11
CA GLN A 365 -0.84 -4.54 -6.01
C GLN A 365 -0.83 -3.03 -6.22
N GLY A 366 -1.80 -2.50 -6.96
CA GLY A 366 -1.96 -1.07 -7.13
C GLY A 366 -3.33 -0.66 -7.64
N ILE A 367 -3.78 0.49 -7.14
CA ILE A 367 -4.82 1.31 -7.76
C ILE A 367 -4.11 2.59 -8.23
N TYR A 368 -4.24 2.92 -9.51
CA TYR A 368 -3.80 4.17 -10.12
C TYR A 368 -5.04 5.00 -10.41
N VAL A 369 -5.04 6.28 -10.02
CA VAL A 369 -6.15 7.20 -10.27
C VAL A 369 -5.59 8.50 -10.84
N LYS A 370 -6.15 8.95 -11.97
CA LYS A 370 -5.77 10.20 -12.63
C LYS A 370 -7.02 11.06 -12.90
N PRO A 371 -7.28 12.08 -12.07
CA PRO A 371 -8.49 12.91 -12.16
C PRO A 371 -8.68 13.62 -13.50
N GLU A 372 -7.61 14.24 -14.05
CA GLU A 372 -7.68 14.93 -15.35
C GLU A 372 -8.13 14.00 -16.50
N SER A 373 -7.80 12.71 -16.40
CA SER A 373 -8.13 11.68 -17.40
C SER A 373 -9.41 10.91 -17.08
N ASP A 374 -10.13 11.17 -15.98
CA ASP A 374 -11.24 10.34 -15.45
C ASP A 374 -10.93 8.83 -15.53
N LEU A 375 -9.74 8.46 -15.05
CA LEU A 375 -9.10 7.16 -15.28
C LEU A 375 -8.73 6.47 -13.97
N VAL A 376 -9.17 5.21 -13.84
CA VAL A 376 -8.74 4.26 -12.81
C VAL A 376 -8.12 3.03 -13.47
N ILE A 377 -6.94 2.62 -13.01
CA ILE A 377 -6.32 1.36 -13.40
C ILE A 377 -6.04 0.54 -12.15
N VAL A 378 -6.42 -0.73 -12.14
CA VAL A 378 -6.08 -1.68 -11.08
C VAL A 378 -5.16 -2.75 -11.64
N VAL A 379 -4.10 -3.07 -10.90
CA VAL A 379 -3.23 -4.22 -11.14
C VAL A 379 -3.09 -5.01 -9.85
N LEU A 380 -3.36 -6.31 -9.91
CA LEU A 380 -3.16 -7.27 -8.82
C LEU A 380 -2.15 -8.31 -9.28
N SER A 381 -1.11 -8.55 -8.48
CA SER A 381 0.03 -9.39 -8.90
C SER A 381 0.60 -10.24 -7.76
N ALA A 382 1.36 -11.26 -8.13
CA ALA A 382 2.16 -12.10 -7.25
C ALA A 382 3.64 -12.04 -7.66
N TRP A 383 4.26 -10.86 -7.61
CA TRP A 383 5.70 -10.73 -7.89
C TRP A 383 6.51 -11.64 -6.96
N PRO A 384 7.64 -12.23 -7.40
CA PRO A 384 8.48 -13.08 -6.55
C PRO A 384 9.30 -12.32 -5.50
N VAL A 385 9.09 -11.01 -5.32
CA VAL A 385 9.82 -10.14 -4.38
C VAL A 385 8.85 -9.21 -3.66
N ALA A 386 8.98 -9.14 -2.34
CA ALA A 386 8.21 -8.27 -1.45
C ALA A 386 8.67 -6.80 -1.55
N ALA A 387 8.41 -6.16 -2.68
CA ALA A 387 8.78 -4.77 -2.94
C ALA A 387 7.59 -3.97 -3.50
N ALA A 388 7.53 -2.68 -3.13
CA ALA A 388 6.58 -1.72 -3.71
C ALA A 388 7.19 -0.97 -4.92
N GLY A 389 8.52 -0.84 -4.97
CA GLY A 389 9.27 -0.08 -5.98
C GLY A 389 10.67 -0.65 -6.25
N GLY A 390 11.38 -0.09 -7.24
CA GLY A 390 12.78 -0.39 -7.52
C GLY A 390 13.08 -1.77 -8.14
N THR A 391 12.07 -2.53 -8.53
CA THR A 391 12.18 -3.82 -9.23
C THR A 391 11.90 -3.67 -10.72
N VAL A 392 12.33 -4.66 -11.53
CA VAL A 392 11.91 -4.77 -12.94
C VAL A 392 10.38 -4.76 -13.08
N TYR A 393 9.68 -5.52 -12.23
CA TYR A 393 8.22 -5.56 -12.19
C TYR A 393 7.57 -4.20 -11.90
N ASN A 394 8.20 -3.36 -11.07
CA ASN A 394 7.73 -1.99 -10.85
C ASN A 394 7.93 -1.10 -12.09
N ALA A 395 9.03 -1.25 -12.83
CA ALA A 395 9.23 -0.55 -14.09
C ALA A 395 8.17 -0.93 -15.13
N HIS A 396 7.90 -2.23 -15.32
CA HIS A 396 6.82 -2.72 -16.18
C HIS A 396 5.44 -2.19 -15.75
N ARG A 397 5.12 -2.18 -14.45
CA ARG A 397 3.84 -1.64 -13.95
C ARG A 397 3.68 -0.15 -14.19
N ASN A 398 4.73 0.66 -13.99
CA ASN A 398 4.66 2.09 -14.26
C ASN A 398 4.51 2.37 -15.76
N ALA A 399 5.34 1.73 -16.60
CA ALA A 399 5.25 1.86 -18.06
C ALA A 399 3.89 1.38 -18.62
N PHE A 400 3.30 0.33 -18.03
CA PHE A 400 1.95 -0.11 -18.36
C PHE A 400 0.90 0.97 -18.04
N TYR A 401 0.94 1.59 -16.84
CA TYR A 401 0.03 2.68 -16.50
C TYR A 401 0.17 3.87 -17.46
N ASP A 402 1.41 4.30 -17.74
CA ASP A 402 1.68 5.44 -18.61
C ASP A 402 1.22 5.16 -20.07
N ALA A 403 1.39 3.93 -20.55
CA ALA A 403 0.90 3.50 -21.86
C ALA A 403 -0.64 3.40 -21.92
N VAL A 404 -1.31 2.98 -20.85
CA VAL A 404 -2.79 2.96 -20.78
C VAL A 404 -3.34 4.39 -20.78
N ASP A 405 -2.78 5.31 -19.98
CA ASP A 405 -3.16 6.74 -20.02
C ASP A 405 -2.89 7.34 -21.41
N ALA A 406 -1.78 6.99 -22.06
CA ALA A 406 -1.48 7.44 -23.43
C ALA A 406 -2.43 6.87 -24.50
N ALA A 407 -2.92 5.63 -24.34
CA ALA A 407 -3.85 4.99 -25.28
C ALA A 407 -5.31 5.45 -25.12
N LEU A 408 -5.64 6.13 -24.02
CA LEU A 408 -6.99 6.58 -23.65
C LEU A 408 -7.14 8.13 -23.64
N LYS A 409 -6.28 8.81 -24.39
CA LYS A 409 -6.34 10.24 -24.74
C LYS A 409 -6.84 10.43 -26.17
#